data_AF-A0A1E1WDS3-F1
#
_entry.id   AF-A0A1E1WDS3-F1
#
_cell.length_a   1.000
_cell.length_b   1.000
_cell.length_c   1.000
_cell.angle_alpha   90.00
_cell.angle_beta   90.00
_cell.angle_gamma   90.00
#
_symmetry.space_group_name_H-M   'P 1'
#
loop_
_entity.id
_entity.type
_entity.pdbx_description
1 polymer ?
#
loop_
_entity_poly.entity_id
_entity_poly.type
_entity_poly.pdbx_seq_one_letter_code
_entity_poly.pdbx_strand_id
1 'polypeptide(L)'
;MTRERTSTAQTMNKDVEDVIGPDNPTTEEASQALCPEKKPEDAGEAMEIILDHAGAMGVYQRWLFVAMLPFGATMAFVYFTSIFTVATPQSHWCRVPELAHLDLELRRNLSAPGATTAGANYEHWDRCQTFVANWSAVLESLQPPTDAPMVPCRHGW
;
A
#
# COMPACT_ATOMS: atom_id res chain seq x y z
N MET A 1 -24.23 -56.69 -63.73
CA MET A 1 -24.30 -55.76 -64.87
C MET A 1 -24.67 -54.39 -64.30
N THR A 2 -23.71 -53.48 -64.38
CA THR A 2 -23.61 -52.12 -63.80
C THR A 2 -24.68 -51.14 -64.29
N ARG A 3 -25.54 -50.60 -63.41
CA ARG A 3 -26.30 -49.37 -63.73
C ARG A 3 -26.95 -48.64 -62.53
N GLU A 4 -26.21 -48.23 -61.49
CA GLU A 4 -26.79 -47.34 -60.44
C GLU A 4 -25.80 -46.31 -59.85
N ARG A 5 -24.80 -45.83 -60.61
CA ARG A 5 -23.83 -44.83 -60.10
C ARG A 5 -23.88 -43.44 -60.75
N THR A 6 -24.76 -43.21 -61.73
CA THR A 6 -24.71 -41.98 -62.54
C THR A 6 -25.71 -40.90 -62.12
N SER A 7 -26.68 -41.18 -61.23
CA SER A 7 -27.75 -40.21 -60.92
C SER A 7 -27.45 -39.30 -59.71
N THR A 8 -26.71 -39.77 -58.71
CA THR A 8 -26.47 -39.00 -57.48
C THR A 8 -25.38 -37.94 -57.63
N ALA A 9 -24.41 -38.14 -58.51
CA ALA A 9 -23.35 -37.16 -58.78
C ALA A 9 -23.85 -35.92 -59.51
N GLN A 10 -24.93 -36.05 -60.29
CA GLN A 10 -25.46 -34.95 -61.10
C GLN A 10 -26.39 -34.03 -60.30
N THR A 11 -27.05 -34.55 -59.26
CA THR A 11 -27.86 -33.73 -58.35
C THR A 11 -26.98 -32.83 -57.48
N MET A 12 -25.88 -33.37 -56.93
CA MET A 12 -24.96 -32.58 -56.07
C MET A 12 -24.23 -31.45 -56.79
N ASN A 13 -24.01 -31.54 -58.10
CA ASN A 13 -23.32 -30.48 -58.86
C ASN A 13 -24.27 -29.30 -59.14
N LYS A 14 -25.56 -29.60 -59.34
CA LYS A 14 -26.60 -28.59 -59.58
C LYS A 14 -26.89 -27.75 -58.33
N ASP A 15 -26.76 -28.33 -57.14
CA ASP A 15 -26.88 -27.62 -55.86
C ASP A 15 -25.63 -26.74 -55.56
N VAL A 16 -24.49 -27.01 -56.20
CA VAL A 16 -23.25 -26.23 -56.03
C VAL A 16 -23.22 -25.01 -56.95
N GLU A 17 -23.75 -25.11 -58.17
CA GLU A 17 -23.84 -23.96 -59.10
C GLU A 17 -24.91 -22.92 -58.69
N ASP A 18 -25.96 -23.31 -57.96
CA ASP A 18 -27.01 -22.38 -57.49
C ASP A 18 -26.55 -21.51 -56.30
N VAL A 19 -25.53 -21.96 -55.56
CA VAL A 19 -24.94 -21.22 -54.42
C VAL A 19 -23.92 -20.16 -54.87
N ILE A 20 -23.48 -20.20 -56.13
CA ILE A 20 -22.52 -19.25 -56.70
C ILE A 20 -23.28 -18.19 -57.52
N GLY A 21 -24.15 -17.44 -56.83
CA GLY A 21 -24.67 -16.17 -57.33
C GLY A 21 -23.63 -15.05 -57.14
N PRO A 22 -23.59 -14.02 -58.00
CA PRO A 22 -22.54 -12.99 -58.03
C PRO A 22 -22.49 -12.04 -56.81
N ASP A 23 -23.24 -12.33 -55.74
CA ASP A 23 -23.46 -11.43 -54.60
C ASP A 23 -22.99 -11.99 -53.25
N ASN A 24 -22.22 -13.09 -53.22
CA ASN A 24 -21.71 -13.67 -51.98
C ASN A 24 -20.24 -13.29 -51.75
N PRO A 25 -19.90 -12.48 -50.73
CA PRO A 25 -18.52 -12.20 -50.41
C PRO A 25 -17.84 -13.52 -50.07
N THR A 26 -16.77 -13.81 -50.79
CA THR A 26 -15.92 -14.98 -50.58
C THR A 26 -15.64 -15.14 -49.08
N THR A 27 -15.72 -16.37 -48.55
CA THR A 27 -15.50 -16.68 -47.11
C THR A 27 -14.19 -16.09 -46.56
N GLU A 28 -13.24 -15.77 -47.44
CA GLU A 28 -12.00 -15.05 -47.14
C GLU A 28 -12.19 -13.55 -46.88
N GLU A 29 -13.11 -12.87 -47.57
CA GLU A 29 -13.42 -11.45 -47.35
C GLU A 29 -14.23 -11.23 -46.07
N ALA A 30 -15.11 -12.17 -45.72
CA ALA A 30 -15.88 -12.13 -44.47
C ALA A 30 -14.99 -12.39 -43.23
N SER A 31 -13.99 -13.27 -43.34
CA SER A 31 -13.03 -13.52 -42.26
C SER A 31 -12.03 -12.37 -42.10
N GLN A 32 -11.64 -11.73 -43.21
CA GLN A 32 -10.70 -10.60 -43.21
C GLN A 32 -11.35 -9.27 -42.79
N ALA A 33 -12.68 -9.12 -42.94
CA ALA A 33 -13.43 -8.00 -42.39
C ALA A 33 -13.68 -8.10 -40.88
N LEU A 34 -13.65 -9.31 -40.31
CA LEU A 34 -13.89 -9.54 -38.88
C LEU A 34 -12.62 -9.38 -38.03
N CYS A 35 -11.44 -9.59 -38.63
CA CYS A 35 -10.13 -9.36 -38.00
C CYS A 35 -9.20 -8.65 -38.99
N PRO A 36 -9.02 -7.32 -38.92
CA PRO A 36 -7.95 -6.67 -39.67
C PRO A 36 -6.62 -7.18 -39.12
N GLU A 37 -5.91 -8.01 -39.89
CA GLU A 37 -4.52 -8.39 -39.59
C GLU A 37 -3.63 -7.18 -39.85
N LYS A 38 -3.54 -6.26 -38.89
CA LYS A 38 -2.54 -5.19 -38.91
C LYS A 38 -1.21 -5.83 -38.53
N LYS A 39 -0.39 -6.18 -39.53
CA LYS A 39 0.99 -6.61 -39.31
C LYS A 39 1.74 -5.44 -38.64
N PRO A 40 2.32 -5.62 -37.44
CA PRO A 40 2.98 -4.52 -36.74
C PRO A 40 4.15 -4.05 -37.59
N GLU A 41 4.07 -2.78 -38.02
CA GLU A 41 5.08 -2.15 -38.87
C GLU A 41 6.31 -1.73 -38.05
N ASP A 42 6.16 -1.64 -36.72
CA ASP A 42 7.24 -1.35 -35.78
C ASP A 42 7.18 -2.23 -34.52
N ALA A 43 8.35 -2.50 -33.93
CA ALA A 43 8.48 -3.30 -32.69
C ALA A 43 7.72 -2.70 -31.50
N GLY A 44 7.46 -1.37 -31.53
CA GLY A 44 6.63 -0.68 -30.55
C GLY A 44 5.17 -1.15 -30.58
N GLU A 45 4.56 -1.22 -31.76
CA GLU A 45 3.17 -1.68 -31.90
C GLU A 45 3.02 -3.15 -31.52
N ALA A 46 4.01 -4.00 -31.87
CA ALA A 46 4.01 -5.41 -31.46
C ALA A 46 4.12 -5.55 -29.93
N MET A 47 4.94 -4.73 -29.28
CA MET A 47 5.09 -4.70 -27.83
C MET A 47 3.80 -4.25 -27.15
N GLU A 48 3.12 -3.22 -27.68
CA GLU A 48 1.85 -2.74 -27.15
C GLU A 48 0.74 -3.78 -27.29
N ILE A 49 0.63 -4.46 -28.44
CA ILE A 49 -0.34 -5.55 -28.65
C ILE A 49 -0.08 -6.72 -27.69
N ILE A 50 1.19 -7.11 -27.49
CA ILE A 50 1.56 -8.15 -26.53
C ILE A 50 1.26 -7.71 -25.09
N LEU A 51 1.50 -6.44 -24.74
CA LEU A 51 1.15 -5.89 -23.44
C LEU A 51 -0.35 -5.85 -23.22
N ASP A 52 -1.14 -5.53 -24.23
CA ASP A 52 -2.60 -5.48 -24.15
C ASP A 52 -3.19 -6.90 -23.99
N HIS A 53 -2.63 -7.88 -24.70
CA HIS A 53 -3.01 -9.28 -24.58
C HIS A 53 -2.52 -9.93 -23.28
N ALA A 54 -1.31 -9.62 -22.82
CA ALA A 54 -0.76 -10.08 -21.54
C ALA A 54 -1.41 -9.35 -20.34
N GLY A 55 -1.95 -8.15 -20.58
CA GLY A 55 -2.66 -7.31 -19.62
C GLY A 55 -4.14 -7.66 -19.45
N ALA A 56 -4.71 -8.47 -20.34
CA ALA A 56 -6.07 -9.01 -20.21
C ALA A 56 -6.15 -9.93 -18.98
N MET A 57 -6.43 -9.31 -17.83
CA MET A 57 -6.46 -9.96 -16.53
C MET A 57 -7.58 -11.01 -16.53
N GLY A 58 -7.21 -12.28 -16.65
CA GLY A 58 -8.16 -13.39 -16.62
C GLY A 58 -9.02 -13.36 -15.34
N VAL A 59 -10.23 -13.93 -15.41
CA VAL A 59 -11.17 -13.95 -14.28
C VAL A 59 -10.50 -14.49 -13.00
N TYR A 60 -9.66 -15.52 -13.13
CA TYR A 60 -8.89 -16.08 -12.02
C TYR A 60 -7.87 -15.09 -11.42
N GLN A 61 -7.15 -14.33 -12.25
CA GLN A 61 -6.19 -13.33 -11.80
C GLN A 61 -6.91 -12.18 -11.06
N ARG A 62 -8.08 -11.77 -11.55
CA ARG A 62 -8.93 -10.78 -10.86
C ARG A 62 -9.37 -11.27 -9.47
N TRP A 63 -9.79 -12.53 -9.34
CA TRP A 63 -10.10 -13.12 -8.04
C TRP A 63 -8.87 -13.21 -7.12
N LEU A 64 -7.71 -13.56 -7.67
CA LEU A 64 -6.46 -13.61 -6.92
C LEU A 64 -6.09 -12.24 -6.34
N PHE A 65 -6.23 -11.17 -7.12
CA PHE A 65 -6.01 -9.80 -6.64
C PHE A 65 -7.02 -9.40 -5.57
N VAL A 66 -8.30 -9.72 -5.75
CA VAL A 66 -9.34 -9.45 -4.75
C VAL A 66 -9.07 -10.20 -3.44
N ALA A 67 -8.58 -11.44 -3.52
CA ALA A 67 -8.23 -12.23 -2.34
C ALA A 67 -6.94 -11.76 -1.65
N MET A 68 -5.96 -11.27 -2.41
CA MET A 68 -4.70 -10.72 -1.87
C MET A 68 -4.85 -9.30 -1.31
N LEU A 69 -5.80 -8.51 -1.82
CA LEU A 69 -6.04 -7.14 -1.37
C LEU A 69 -6.30 -7.00 0.14
N PRO A 70 -7.21 -7.76 0.78
CA PRO A 70 -7.43 -7.65 2.23
C PRO A 70 -6.22 -8.08 3.05
N PHE A 71 -5.46 -9.07 2.55
CA PHE A 71 -4.21 -9.49 3.19
C PHE A 71 -3.16 -8.38 3.14
N GLY A 72 -2.95 -7.77 1.97
CA GLY A 72 -2.04 -6.64 1.80
C GLY A 72 -2.45 -5.43 2.63
N ALA A 73 -3.74 -5.10 2.68
CA ALA A 73 -4.28 -4.01 3.49
C ALA A 73 -4.04 -4.23 4.99
N THR A 74 -4.27 -5.44 5.48
CA THR A 74 -4.03 -5.80 6.89
C THR A 74 -2.55 -5.68 7.25
N MET A 75 -1.66 -6.19 6.39
CA MET A 75 -0.21 -6.09 6.59
C MET A 75 0.26 -4.63 6.58
N ALA A 76 -0.25 -3.81 5.67
CA ALA A 76 0.05 -2.38 5.64
C ALA A 76 -0.40 -1.70 6.93
N PHE A 77 -1.62 -1.95 7.40
CA PHE A 77 -2.13 -1.38 8.66
C PHE A 77 -1.26 -1.73 9.88
N VAL A 78 -0.88 -3.01 10.02
CA VAL A 78 0.01 -3.46 11.09
C VAL A 78 1.37 -2.77 10.99
N TYR A 79 1.95 -2.71 9.79
CA TYR A 79 3.25 -2.07 9.56
C TYR A 79 3.23 -0.58 9.89
N PHE A 80 2.20 0.16 9.47
CA PHE A 80 2.05 1.57 9.85
C PHE A 80 1.95 1.76 11.37
N THR A 81 1.16 0.92 12.03
CA THR A 81 1.04 0.95 13.51
C THR A 81 2.38 0.68 14.19
N SER A 82 3.15 -0.29 13.68
CA SER A 82 4.50 -0.57 14.16
C SER A 82 5.45 0.61 13.95
N ILE A 83 5.40 1.26 12.78
CA ILE A 83 6.21 2.46 12.51
C ILE A 83 5.90 3.55 13.54
N PHE A 84 4.62 3.87 13.80
CA PHE A 84 4.29 4.92 14.78
C PHE A 84 4.73 4.57 16.20
N THR A 85 4.64 3.30 16.57
CA THR A 85 5.11 2.82 17.88
C THR A 85 6.62 3.00 18.03
N VAL A 86 7.39 2.71 16.99
CA VAL A 86 8.86 2.84 17.00
C VAL A 86 9.33 4.29 16.80
N ALA A 87 8.62 5.06 15.98
CA ALA A 87 8.94 6.46 15.70
C ALA A 87 8.65 7.36 16.91
N THR A 88 7.77 6.94 17.82
CA THR A 88 7.56 7.66 19.08
C THR A 88 8.86 7.60 19.89
N PRO A 89 9.53 8.75 20.12
CA PRO A 89 10.79 8.77 20.82
C PRO A 89 10.62 8.18 22.22
N GLN A 90 11.50 7.26 22.58
CA GLN A 90 11.47 6.61 23.90
C GLN A 90 11.71 7.63 25.03
N SER A 91 12.31 8.79 24.73
CA SER A 91 12.51 9.90 25.67
C SER A 91 11.37 10.92 25.59
N HIS A 92 10.25 10.65 26.25
CA HIS A 92 9.23 11.65 26.55
C HIS A 92 9.41 12.14 27.99
N TRP A 93 9.22 13.44 28.22
CA TRP A 93 9.25 14.06 29.55
C TRP A 93 8.09 15.03 29.67
N CYS A 94 7.62 15.31 30.88
CA CYS A 94 6.49 16.23 31.04
C CYS A 94 6.84 17.65 30.57
N ARG A 95 5.94 18.25 29.80
CA ARG A 95 6.05 19.65 29.41
C ARG A 95 5.73 20.55 30.60
N VAL A 96 6.70 21.37 31.02
CA VAL A 96 6.54 22.38 32.08
C VAL A 96 6.71 23.76 31.43
N PRO A 97 5.61 24.51 31.21
CA PRO A 97 5.68 25.80 30.50
C PRO A 97 6.56 26.82 31.21
N GLU A 98 6.69 26.75 32.52
CA GLU A 98 7.49 27.65 33.36
C GLU A 98 8.99 27.49 33.07
N LEU A 99 9.47 26.29 32.75
CA LEU A 99 10.87 26.00 32.42
C LEU A 99 11.13 26.04 30.90
N ALA A 100 10.17 26.50 30.10
CA ALA A 100 10.27 26.51 28.63
C ALA A 100 11.37 27.44 28.06
N HIS A 101 11.89 28.35 28.88
CA HIS A 101 12.94 29.30 28.53
C HIS A 101 14.36 28.75 28.79
N LEU A 102 14.50 27.64 29.53
CA LEU A 102 15.77 26.96 29.76
C LEU A 102 16.13 26.01 28.61
N ASP A 103 17.40 25.65 28.52
CA ASP A 103 17.88 24.61 27.62
C ASP A 103 17.19 23.27 27.89
N LEU A 104 17.07 22.43 26.85
CA LEU A 104 16.33 21.17 26.91
C LEU A 104 16.93 20.20 27.92
N GLU A 105 18.26 20.14 28.03
CA GLU A 105 18.92 19.22 28.95
C GLU A 105 18.73 19.63 30.41
N LEU A 106 18.83 20.93 30.68
CA LEU A 106 18.66 21.48 32.02
C LEU A 106 17.20 21.35 32.47
N ARG A 107 16.25 21.65 31.58
CA ARG A 107 14.83 21.45 31.81
C ARG A 107 14.54 20.00 32.20
N ARG A 108 15.05 19.05 31.41
CA ARG A 108 14.90 17.61 31.67
C ARG A 108 15.44 17.24 33.06
N ASN A 109 16.62 17.73 33.40
CA ASN A 109 17.27 17.41 34.68
C ASN A 109 16.49 17.94 35.90
N LEU A 110 15.78 19.05 35.75
CA LEU A 110 14.99 19.66 36.82
C LEU A 110 13.58 19.08 36.95
N SER A 111 12.95 18.69 35.83
CA SER A 111 11.54 18.27 35.80
C SER A 111 11.33 16.76 35.86
N ALA A 112 12.31 15.95 35.45
CA ALA A 112 12.17 14.49 35.34
C ALA A 112 12.63 13.79 36.63
N PRO A 113 11.74 13.03 37.30
CA PRO A 113 12.14 12.21 38.45
C PRO A 113 13.15 11.15 38.03
N GLY A 114 14.26 11.07 38.77
CA GLY A 114 15.35 10.12 38.50
C GLY A 114 16.53 10.70 37.72
N ALA A 115 16.46 11.93 37.16
CA ALA A 115 17.60 12.51 36.45
C ALA A 115 18.80 12.82 37.37
N THR A 116 18.54 13.14 38.64
CA THR A 116 19.56 13.63 39.60
C THR A 116 19.86 12.67 40.74
N THR A 117 19.21 11.51 40.81
CA THR A 117 19.54 10.50 41.82
C THR A 117 20.90 9.91 41.46
N ALA A 118 21.90 10.11 42.31
CA ALA A 118 23.25 9.59 42.13
C ALA A 118 23.20 8.04 41.99
N GLY A 119 23.33 7.54 40.76
CA GLY A 119 23.16 6.12 40.42
C GLY A 119 22.02 5.81 39.46
N ALA A 120 21.28 6.81 38.98
CA ALA A 120 20.26 6.61 37.96
C ALA A 120 20.90 6.28 36.62
N ASN A 121 20.90 4.99 36.28
CA ASN A 121 20.99 4.57 34.90
C ASN A 121 19.82 5.23 34.15
N TYR A 122 20.09 5.74 32.94
CA TYR A 122 19.12 6.30 32.00
C TYR A 122 17.87 5.41 31.77
N GLU A 123 17.93 4.16 32.23
CA GLU A 123 16.89 3.14 32.16
C GLU A 123 15.75 3.34 33.18
N HIS A 124 15.97 4.05 34.29
CA HIS A 124 14.99 4.19 35.40
C HIS A 124 14.48 5.63 35.59
N TRP A 125 14.27 6.37 34.50
CA TRP A 125 13.60 7.66 34.55
C TRP A 125 12.10 7.52 34.36
N ASP A 126 11.34 8.21 35.22
CA ASP A 126 9.89 8.28 35.10
C ASP A 126 9.51 9.30 34.02
N ARG A 127 9.05 8.77 32.88
CA ARG A 127 8.73 9.56 31.68
C ARG A 127 7.32 10.16 31.68
N CYS A 128 6.45 9.63 32.54
CA CYS A 128 5.04 10.01 32.64
C CYS A 128 4.72 10.89 33.86
N GLN A 129 5.69 11.11 34.74
CA GLN A 129 5.48 11.80 36.01
C GLN A 129 6.42 13.00 36.14
N THR A 130 5.99 13.99 36.92
CA THR A 130 6.77 15.17 37.27
C THR A 130 6.53 15.55 38.73
N PHE A 131 7.42 16.36 39.28
CA PHE A 131 7.31 16.85 40.64
C PHE A 131 6.21 17.91 40.79
N VAL A 132 5.48 17.85 41.91
CA VAL A 132 4.65 18.98 42.36
C VAL A 132 5.57 19.97 43.07
N ALA A 133 6.09 20.94 42.33
CA ALA A 133 7.00 21.95 42.85
C ALA A 133 6.59 23.36 42.42
N ASN A 134 7.03 24.35 43.20
CA ASN A 134 7.01 25.74 42.76
C ASN A 134 8.15 25.95 41.75
N TRP A 135 7.82 25.89 40.46
CA TRP A 135 8.80 26.02 39.39
C TRP A 135 9.61 27.32 39.46
N SER A 136 9.02 28.41 39.96
CA SER A 136 9.73 29.68 40.20
C SER A 136 10.93 29.52 41.15
N ALA A 137 10.78 28.75 42.24
CA ALA A 137 11.88 28.51 43.18
C ALA A 137 12.94 27.56 42.60
N VAL A 138 12.52 26.63 41.73
CA VAL A 138 13.42 25.73 40.99
C VAL A 138 14.24 26.50 39.94
N LEU A 139 13.67 27.52 39.31
CA LEU A 139 14.40 28.43 38.41
C LEU A 139 15.51 29.19 39.14
N GLU A 140 15.23 29.69 40.35
CA GLU A 140 16.19 30.47 41.14
C GLU A 140 17.33 29.60 41.69
N SER A 141 17.00 28.39 42.17
CA SER A 141 17.97 27.48 42.76
C SER A 141 18.70 26.60 41.74
N LEU A 142 18.16 26.45 40.54
CA LEU A 142 18.61 25.49 39.51
C LEU A 142 18.82 24.07 40.05
N GLN A 143 18.07 23.70 41.07
CA GLN A 143 18.18 22.42 41.77
C GLN A 143 16.85 21.68 41.70
N PRO A 144 16.85 20.35 41.47
CA PRO A 144 15.62 19.56 41.48
C PRO A 144 14.95 19.61 42.87
N PRO A 145 13.62 19.49 42.94
CA PRO A 145 12.90 19.39 44.21
C PRO A 145 13.27 18.09 44.95
N THR A 146 13.78 18.19 46.17
CA THR A 146 14.29 17.01 46.91
C THR A 146 13.19 16.20 47.60
N ASP A 147 12.06 16.81 47.96
CA ASP A 147 10.97 16.20 48.75
C ASP A 147 9.57 16.48 48.17
N ALA A 148 9.46 16.54 46.84
CA ALA A 148 8.19 16.80 46.18
C ALA A 148 7.44 15.50 45.82
N PRO A 149 6.11 15.42 46.03
CA PRO A 149 5.34 14.30 45.52
C PRO A 149 5.29 14.33 43.99
N MET A 150 5.20 13.15 43.38
CA MET A 150 5.15 12.99 41.93
C MET A 150 3.69 12.90 41.45
N VAL A 151 3.38 13.57 40.34
CA VAL A 151 2.07 13.58 39.68
C VAL A 151 2.19 13.29 38.19
N PRO A 152 1.15 12.73 37.55
CA PRO A 152 1.14 12.56 36.10
C PRO A 152 1.25 13.90 35.36
N CYS A 153 1.88 13.90 34.18
CA CYS A 153 2.06 15.10 33.36
C CYS A 153 0.72 15.83 33.11
N ARG A 154 0.60 17.09 33.53
CA ARG A 154 -0.65 17.88 33.40
C ARG A 154 -0.77 18.63 32.07
N HIS A 155 0.35 18.97 31.45
CA HIS A 155 0.41 19.78 30.22
C HIS A 155 0.91 19.00 29.00
N GLY A 156 0.77 17.67 29.03
CA GLY A 156 1.30 16.77 28.02
C GLY A 156 2.80 16.51 28.15
N TRP A 157 3.36 15.90 27.12
CA TRP A 157 4.80 15.63 26.93
C TRP A 157 5.41 16.64 25.94
#